data_AF-A0A9D8IS25-F1
#
_entry.id   AF-A0A9D8IS25-F1
#
_cell.length_a   1.000
_cell.length_b   1.000
_cell.length_c   1.000
_cell.angle_alpha   90.00
_cell.angle_beta   90.00
_cell.angle_gamma   90.00
#
_symmetry.space_group_name_H-M   'P 1'
#
loop_
_entity.id
_entity.type
_entity.pdbx_description
1 polymer ?
#
loop_
_entity_poly.entity_id
_entity_poly.type
_entity_poly.pdbx_seq_one_letter_code
_entity_poly.pdbx_strand_id
1 'polypeptide(L)'
;MTWLTPLTGIILAAVTLPLLLALYILKLRRRRRAAPSTLLWTRAVEDLRANAPFQRLRPSWLLLLQLLVLVLVALAVMQPRMDLGATRGGRVVILVDNSASMNTTDAPGGRTRLEQAKRQAKERISKLMSGGLFSGAP
;
A
#
# COMPACT_ATOMS: atom_id res chain seq x y z
N MET A 1 3.60 6.52 -9.73
CA MET A 1 2.95 5.52 -8.87
C MET A 1 1.65 5.12 -9.51
N THR A 2 1.47 3.84 -9.79
CA THR A 2 0.24 3.30 -10.39
C THR A 2 -0.47 2.45 -9.36
N TRP A 3 -1.80 2.52 -9.32
CA TRP A 3 -2.64 1.71 -8.44
C TRP A 3 -3.42 0.74 -9.31
N LEU A 4 -3.26 -0.56 -9.07
CA LEU A 4 -3.91 -1.58 -9.89
C LEU A 4 -5.40 -1.73 -9.56
N THR A 5 -5.74 -1.64 -8.28
CA THR A 5 -7.08 -2.00 -7.79
C THR A 5 -7.58 -1.01 -6.72
N PRO A 6 -7.53 0.32 -6.96
CA PRO A 6 -7.84 1.32 -5.94
C PRO A 6 -9.28 1.19 -5.43
N LEU A 7 -10.24 0.95 -6.32
CA LEU A 7 -11.66 0.82 -5.96
C LEU A 7 -11.92 -0.34 -4.99
N THR A 8 -11.26 -1.49 -5.18
CA THR A 8 -11.46 -2.65 -4.30
C THR A 8 -11.03 -2.38 -2.87
N GLY A 9 -9.89 -1.71 -2.68
CA GLY A 9 -9.45 -1.33 -1.34
C GLY A 9 -10.33 -0.26 -0.71
N ILE A 10 -10.88 0.67 -1.50
CA ILE A 10 -11.84 1.67 -1.00
C ILE A 10 -13.12 0.98 -0.52
N ILE A 11 -13.67 0.07 -1.32
CA ILE A 11 -14.89 -0.68 -0.94
C ILE A 11 -14.65 -1.51 0.32
N LEU A 12 -13.51 -2.21 0.39
CA LEU A 12 -13.14 -2.99 1.57
C LEU A 12 -13.07 -2.11 2.82
N ALA A 13 -12.40 -0.96 2.74
CA ALA A 13 -12.31 -0.01 3.84
C ALA A 13 -13.68 0.55 4.23
N ALA A 14 -14.49 0.93 3.24
CA ALA A 14 -15.82 1.49 3.44
C ALA A 14 -16.80 0.51 4.10
N VAL A 15 -16.58 -0.80 3.98
CA VAL A 15 -17.40 -1.83 4.67
C VAL A 15 -16.81 -2.17 6.05
N THR A 16 -15.50 -2.45 6.11
CA THR A 16 -14.88 -3.03 7.31
C THR A 16 -14.70 -2.02 8.45
N LEU A 17 -14.33 -0.77 8.16
CA LEU A 17 -14.17 0.25 9.19
C LEU A 17 -15.48 0.56 9.94
N PRO A 18 -16.60 0.92 9.26
CA PRO A 18 -17.84 1.20 9.98
C PRO A 18 -18.40 -0.05 10.66
N LEU A 19 -18.22 -1.24 10.09
CA LEU A 19 -18.61 -2.49 10.75
C LEU A 19 -17.85 -2.69 12.07
N LEU A 20 -16.52 -2.51 12.07
CA LEU A 20 -15.72 -2.61 13.28
C LEU A 20 -16.16 -1.58 14.33
N LEU A 21 -16.41 -0.34 13.91
CA LEU A 21 -16.88 0.72 14.80
C LEU A 21 -18.26 0.43 15.38
N ALA A 22 -19.19 -0.08 14.56
CA ALA A 22 -20.51 -0.49 15.00
C ALA A 22 -20.40 -1.60 16.06
N LEU A 23 -19.63 -2.67 15.78
CA LEU A 23 -19.40 -3.75 16.74
C LEU A 23 -18.72 -3.26 18.03
N TYR A 24 -17.84 -2.27 17.93
CA TYR A 24 -17.19 -1.67 19.10
C TYR A 24 -18.16 -0.89 19.98
N ILE A 25 -19.04 -0.08 19.38
CA ILE A 25 -20.05 0.70 20.11
C ILE A 25 -21.11 -0.23 20.72
N LEU A 26 -21.54 -1.27 20.00
CA LEU A 26 -22.48 -2.27 20.51
C LEU A 26 -21.93 -3.08 21.70
N LYS A 27 -20.61 -3.10 21.90
CA LYS A 27 -19.97 -3.83 23.00
C LYS A 27 -20.17 -3.12 24.35
N LEU A 28 -21.32 -3.33 24.96
CA LEU A 28 -21.65 -2.80 26.28
C LEU A 28 -20.88 -3.53 27.39
N ARG A 29 -19.75 -2.96 27.85
CA ARG A 29 -19.01 -3.46 29.02
C ARG A 29 -19.67 -3.01 30.32
N ARG A 30 -20.57 -3.83 30.88
CA ARG A 30 -21.12 -3.63 32.23
C ARG A 30 -20.08 -4.03 33.28
N ARG A 31 -19.58 -3.08 34.08
CA ARG A 31 -18.77 -3.40 35.28
C ARG A 31 -19.73 -3.61 36.46
N ARG A 32 -19.78 -4.82 37.01
CA ARG A 32 -20.49 -5.07 38.28
C ARG A 32 -19.72 -4.38 39.40
N ARG A 33 -20.37 -3.45 40.11
CA ARG A 33 -19.85 -2.85 41.34
C ARG A 33 -20.78 -3.27 42.48
N ALA A 34 -20.20 -3.73 43.59
CA ALA A 34 -20.96 -4.00 44.80
C ALA A 34 -21.46 -2.66 45.37
N ALA A 35 -22.77 -2.51 45.53
CA ALA A 35 -23.38 -1.36 46.17
C ALA A 35 -24.05 -1.83 47.48
N PRO A 36 -23.81 -1.16 48.62
CA PRO A 36 -24.31 -1.60 49.93
C PRO A 36 -25.80 -1.32 50.18
N SER A 37 -26.55 -0.78 49.21
CA SER A 37 -27.98 -0.47 49.35
C SER A 37 -28.77 -0.80 48.09
N THR A 38 -29.93 -1.44 48.26
CA THR A 38 -30.89 -1.81 47.19
C THR A 38 -31.91 -0.70 46.91
N LEU A 39 -32.04 0.30 47.79
CA LEU A 39 -33.09 1.33 47.72
C LEU A 39 -32.88 2.31 46.54
N LEU A 40 -31.64 2.52 46.11
CA LEU A 40 -31.29 3.38 44.97
C LEU A 40 -31.38 2.66 43.60
N TRP A 41 -31.55 1.33 43.58
CA TRP A 41 -31.57 0.56 42.33
C TRP A 41 -32.87 0.76 41.54
N THR A 42 -34.01 0.89 42.21
CA THR A 42 -35.32 1.01 41.55
C THR A 42 -35.40 2.24 40.64
N ARG A 43 -34.79 3.37 41.06
CA ARG A 43 -34.71 4.61 40.25
C ARG A 43 -33.66 4.54 39.12
N ALA A 44 -32.55 3.83 39.33
CA ALA A 44 -31.51 3.70 38.31
C ALA A 44 -31.89 2.73 37.16
N VAL A 45 -32.85 1.82 37.39
CA VAL A 45 -33.40 0.94 36.34
C VAL A 45 -34.28 1.71 35.34
N GLU A 46 -34.95 2.79 35.76
CA GLU A 46 -35.70 3.67 34.85
C GLU A 46 -34.76 4.51 33.95
N ASP A 47 -33.66 5.03 34.50
CA ASP A 47 -32.63 5.76 33.72
C ASP A 47 -31.89 4.89 32.70
N LEU A 48 -31.83 3.57 32.91
CA LEU A 48 -31.24 2.63 31.95
C LEU A 48 -32.05 2.55 30.64
N ARG A 49 -33.35 2.89 30.63
CA ARG A 49 -34.17 2.93 29.40
C ARG A 49 -33.84 4.12 28.50
N ALA A 50 -33.17 5.15 29.02
CA ALA A 50 -32.81 6.36 28.29
C ALA A 50 -31.35 6.39 27.79
N ASN A 51 -30.58 5.30 27.94
CA ASN A 51 -29.16 5.30 27.59
C ASN A 51 -28.94 5.21 26.07
N ALA A 52 -28.78 6.40 25.50
CA ALA A 52 -28.41 6.78 24.15
C ALA A 52 -27.71 5.68 23.31
N PRO A 53 -28.24 5.36 22.11
CA PRO A 53 -27.65 4.37 21.20
C PRO A 53 -26.26 4.76 20.68
N PHE A 54 -25.83 6.01 20.88
CA PHE A 54 -24.54 6.56 20.43
C PHE A 54 -23.68 6.98 21.63
N GLN A 55 -23.29 6.03 22.48
CA GLN A 55 -22.30 6.31 23.52
C GLN A 55 -20.99 6.80 22.90
N ARG A 56 -20.37 7.82 23.50
CA ARG A 56 -19.06 8.36 23.06
C ARG A 56 -18.05 7.22 22.95
N LEU A 57 -17.46 7.04 21.75
CA LEU A 57 -16.38 6.08 21.54
C LEU A 57 -15.22 6.43 22.48
N ARG A 58 -14.95 5.53 23.42
CA ARG A 58 -13.73 5.62 24.24
C ARG A 58 -12.62 4.94 23.45
N PRO A 59 -11.64 5.68 22.89
CA PRO A 59 -10.56 5.05 22.15
C PRO A 59 -9.78 4.14 23.11
N SER A 60 -9.53 2.91 22.67
CA SER A 60 -8.62 1.97 23.33
C SER A 60 -7.44 1.71 22.41
N TRP A 61 -6.27 1.44 22.99
CA TRP A 61 -5.07 1.13 22.20
C TRP A 61 -5.32 -0.05 21.24
N LEU A 62 -6.09 -1.04 21.70
CA LEU A 62 -6.51 -2.18 20.88
C LEU A 62 -7.35 -1.75 19.66
N LEU A 63 -8.31 -0.83 19.84
CA LEU A 63 -9.12 -0.31 18.72
C LEU A 63 -8.26 0.46 17.71
N LEU A 64 -7.29 1.25 18.18
CA LEU A 64 -6.36 1.95 17.30
C LEU A 64 -5.52 0.98 16.48
N LEU A 65 -4.99 -0.08 17.11
CA LEU A 65 -4.25 -1.13 16.41
C LEU A 65 -5.12 -1.88 15.39
N GLN A 66 -6.37 -2.19 15.73
CA GLN A 66 -7.30 -2.83 14.80
C GLN A 66 -7.59 -1.95 13.57
N LEU A 67 -7.84 -0.66 13.78
CA LEU A 67 -8.03 0.30 12.70
C LEU A 67 -6.79 0.41 11.81
N LEU A 68 -5.60 0.50 12.41
CA LEU A 68 -4.34 0.56 11.67
C LEU A 68 -4.17 -0.68 10.79
N VAL A 69 -4.41 -1.88 11.33
CA VAL A 69 -4.32 -3.12 10.56
C VAL A 69 -5.32 -3.13 9.40
N LEU A 70 -6.58 -2.71 9.62
CA LEU A 70 -7.56 -2.63 8.54
C LEU A 70 -7.14 -1.66 7.43
N VAL A 71 -6.60 -0.50 7.79
CA VAL A 71 -6.08 0.47 6.82
C VAL A 71 -4.91 -0.12 6.04
N LEU A 72 -3.96 -0.78 6.71
CA LEU A 72 -2.82 -1.42 6.04
C LEU A 72 -3.27 -2.55 5.09
N VAL A 73 -4.25 -3.35 5.49
CA VAL A 73 -4.84 -4.38 4.63
C VAL A 73 -5.53 -3.75 3.42
N ALA A 74 -6.32 -2.69 3.62
CA ALA A 74 -6.95 -1.98 2.52
C ALA A 74 -5.90 -1.42 1.54
N LEU A 75 -4.84 -0.78 2.05
CA LEU A 75 -3.73 -0.30 1.23
C LEU A 75 -3.01 -1.41 0.48
N ALA A 76 -2.77 -2.56 1.13
CA ALA A 76 -2.18 -3.72 0.46
C ALA A 76 -3.05 -4.24 -0.68
N VAL A 77 -4.38 -4.27 -0.49
CA VAL A 77 -5.36 -4.67 -1.50
C VAL A 77 -5.45 -3.66 -2.66
N MET A 78 -5.24 -2.37 -2.40
CA MET A 78 -5.17 -1.36 -3.48
C MET A 78 -3.95 -1.54 -4.39
N GLN A 79 -2.95 -2.33 -3.97
CA GLN A 79 -1.73 -2.65 -4.72
C GLN A 79 -1.00 -1.40 -5.25
N PRO A 80 -0.49 -0.53 -4.37
CA PRO A 80 0.34 0.59 -4.78
C PRO A 80 1.63 0.08 -5.42
N ARG A 81 1.84 0.40 -6.70
CA ARG A 81 3.10 0.13 -7.39
C ARG A 81 3.94 1.40 -7.53
N MET A 82 5.15 1.28 -7.03
CA MET A 82 6.24 2.23 -7.26
C MET A 82 7.17 1.60 -8.29
N ASP A 83 7.27 2.21 -9.47
CA ASP A 83 8.32 1.86 -10.42
C ASP A 83 9.64 2.43 -9.90
N LEU A 84 10.30 1.66 -9.03
CA LEU A 84 11.56 2.03 -8.38
C LEU A 84 12.78 1.93 -9.30
N GLY A 85 12.58 1.91 -10.62
CA GLY A 85 13.67 1.73 -11.60
C GLY A 85 14.39 0.38 -11.52
N ALA A 86 14.02 -0.48 -10.57
CA ALA A 86 14.52 -1.84 -10.46
C ALA A 86 14.09 -2.62 -11.70
N THR A 87 15.04 -2.81 -12.61
CA THR A 87 14.92 -3.70 -13.74
C THR A 87 14.60 -5.07 -13.18
N ARG A 88 13.36 -5.54 -13.38
CA ARG A 88 12.94 -6.90 -13.05
C ARG A 88 14.05 -7.85 -13.51
N GLY A 89 14.60 -8.62 -12.59
CA GLY A 89 15.57 -9.67 -12.88
C GLY A 89 15.01 -10.55 -13.99
N GLY A 90 15.52 -10.35 -15.20
CA GLY A 90 14.99 -10.92 -16.43
C GLY A 90 16.12 -10.97 -17.44
N ARG A 91 16.11 -11.98 -18.30
CA ARG A 91 17.10 -12.13 -19.36
C ARG A 91 16.84 -11.08 -20.42
N VAL A 92 17.74 -10.11 -20.56
CA VAL A 92 17.73 -9.15 -21.66
C VAL A 92 18.65 -9.66 -22.76
N VAL A 93 18.09 -9.93 -23.94
CA VAL A 93 18.86 -10.28 -25.14
C VAL A 93 18.92 -9.05 -26.03
N ILE A 94 20.13 -8.59 -26.33
CA ILE A 94 20.37 -7.48 -27.27
C ILE A 94 20.86 -8.09 -28.58
N LEU A 95 20.11 -7.89 -29.66
CA LEU A 95 20.53 -8.27 -31.01
C LEU A 95 20.95 -7.00 -31.76
N VAL A 96 22.16 -7.00 -32.30
CA VAL A 96 22.70 -5.89 -33.10
C VAL A 96 22.83 -6.37 -34.54
N ASP A 97 22.18 -5.68 -35.46
CA ASP A 97 22.33 -5.94 -36.89
C ASP A 97 23.76 -5.57 -37.36
N ASN A 98 24.35 -6.42 -38.21
CA ASN A 98 25.67 -6.25 -38.80
C ASN A 98 25.63 -6.24 -40.35
N SER A 99 24.48 -5.90 -40.92
CA SER A 99 24.31 -5.73 -42.37
C SER A 99 25.20 -4.60 -42.92
N ALA A 100 25.49 -4.61 -44.23
CA ALA A 100 26.38 -3.64 -44.86
C ALA A 100 25.91 -2.18 -44.71
N SER A 101 24.60 -1.95 -44.58
CA SER A 101 24.01 -0.63 -44.33
C SER A 101 24.37 -0.07 -42.95
N MET A 102 24.84 -0.92 -42.02
CA MET A 102 25.29 -0.49 -40.71
C MET A 102 26.68 0.19 -40.77
N ASN A 103 27.39 0.08 -41.89
CA ASN A 103 28.67 0.75 -42.11
C ASN A 103 28.51 2.20 -42.64
N THR A 104 27.28 2.66 -42.88
CA THR A 104 26.99 4.03 -43.32
C THR A 104 27.26 5.03 -42.19
N THR A 105 27.84 6.18 -42.52
CA THR A 105 28.31 7.21 -41.57
C THR A 105 27.32 8.37 -41.36
N ASP A 106 26.03 8.12 -41.56
CA ASP A 106 24.95 9.10 -41.42
C ASP A 106 24.47 9.25 -39.97
N ALA A 107 25.06 8.49 -39.03
CA ALA A 107 24.85 8.68 -37.61
C ALA A 107 25.50 9.99 -37.10
N PRO A 108 24.95 10.59 -36.03
CA PRO A 108 25.50 11.82 -35.45
C PRO A 108 26.99 11.70 -35.10
N GLY A 109 27.78 12.68 -35.54
CA GLY A 109 29.22 12.74 -35.29
C GLY A 109 30.08 11.92 -36.27
N GLY A 110 29.58 11.62 -37.47
CA GLY A 110 30.35 11.00 -38.56
C GLY A 110 30.75 9.54 -38.30
N ARG A 111 30.08 8.89 -37.34
CA ARG A 111 30.33 7.49 -36.96
C ARG A 111 29.47 6.57 -37.81
N THR A 112 29.85 5.30 -37.89
CA THR A 112 28.98 4.30 -38.52
C THR A 112 27.73 4.05 -37.65
N ARG A 113 26.60 3.71 -38.29
CA ARG A 113 25.39 3.28 -37.57
C ARG A 113 25.68 2.13 -36.60
N LEU A 114 26.58 1.21 -36.97
CA LEU A 114 27.03 0.11 -36.12
C LEU A 114 27.68 0.60 -34.81
N GLU A 115 28.56 1.60 -34.89
CA GLU A 115 29.20 2.16 -33.71
C GLU A 115 28.19 2.89 -32.81
N GLN A 116 27.18 3.55 -33.40
CA GLN A 116 26.08 4.12 -32.62
C GLN A 116 25.26 3.04 -31.92
N ALA A 117 24.93 1.93 -32.60
CA ALA A 117 24.18 0.82 -32.03
C ALA A 117 24.93 0.14 -30.87
N LYS A 118 26.24 -0.11 -31.03
CA LYS A 118 27.10 -0.64 -29.96
C LYS A 118 27.13 0.29 -28.74
N ARG A 119 27.21 1.62 -28.95
CA ARG A 119 27.20 2.60 -27.86
C ARG A 119 25.87 2.56 -27.09
N GLN A 120 24.74 2.55 -27.78
CA GLN A 120 23.41 2.45 -27.16
C GLN A 120 23.24 1.14 -26.40
N ALA A 121 23.75 0.03 -26.95
CA ALA A 121 23.74 -1.27 -26.28
C ALA A 121 24.55 -1.24 -24.97
N LYS A 122 25.76 -0.67 -24.99
CA LYS A 122 26.58 -0.49 -23.77
C LYS A 122 25.90 0.37 -22.72
N GLU A 123 25.24 1.46 -23.13
CA GLU A 123 24.51 2.35 -22.21
C GLU A 123 23.27 1.65 -21.61
N ARG A 124 22.58 0.81 -22.39
CA ARG A 124 21.49 -0.03 -21.89
C ARG A 124 22.02 -1.05 -20.87
N ILE A 125 23.14 -1.69 -21.16
CA ILE A 125 23.78 -2.66 -20.24
C ILE A 125 24.21 -1.97 -18.95
N SER A 126 24.82 -0.79 -19.02
CA SER A 126 25.24 -0.05 -17.82
C SER A 126 24.04 0.33 -16.95
N LYS A 127 22.94 0.81 -17.57
CA LYS A 127 21.68 1.10 -16.86
C LYS A 127 21.05 -0.14 -16.23
N LEU A 128 21.15 -1.30 -16.90
CA LEU A 128 20.66 -2.57 -16.37
C LEU A 128 21.52 -3.06 -15.18
N MET A 129 22.83 -2.85 -15.22
CA MET A 129 23.77 -3.20 -14.14
C MET A 129 23.68 -2.23 -12.96
N SER A 130 23.46 -0.93 -13.22
CA SER A 130 23.35 0.11 -12.19
C SER A 130 21.96 0.20 -11.56
N GLY A 131 21.04 -0.70 -11.90
CA GLY A 131 19.64 -0.70 -11.47
C GLY A 131 19.38 -1.28 -10.08
N GLY A 132 20.41 -1.44 -9.25
CA GLY A 132 20.26 -1.93 -7.87
C GLY A 132 20.11 -0.77 -6.88
N LEU A 133 19.11 -0.85 -5.99
CA LEU A 133 18.99 0.02 -4.80
C LEU A 133 20.25 0.04 -3.91
N PHE A 134 21.18 -0.90 -4.12
CA PHE A 134 22.47 -1.03 -3.43
C PHE A 134 23.64 -1.31 -4.38
N SER A 135 23.53 -1.04 -5.70
CA SER A 135 24.69 -1.20 -6.59
C SER A 135 25.65 -0.03 -6.45
N GLY A 136 26.28 0.08 -5.26
CA GLY A 136 27.58 0.71 -5.13
C GLY A 136 28.62 -0.25 -5.71
N ALA A 137 29.20 0.13 -6.83
CA ALA A 137 30.46 -0.45 -7.28
C ALA A 137 31.57 -0.10 -6.26
N PRO A 138 32.65 -0.89 -6.22
CA PRO A 138 33.86 -0.43 -6.93
C PRO A 138 34.02 -1.06 -8.31
#